data_AF-A0A7Y4IH86-F1
#
_entry.id   AF-A0A7Y4IH86-F1
#
_cell.length_a   1.000
_cell.length_b   1.000
_cell.length_c   1.000
_cell.angle_alpha   90.00
_cell.angle_beta   90.00
_cell.angle_gamma   90.00
#
_symmetry.space_group_name_H-M   'P 1'
#
loop_
_entity.id
_entity.type
_entity.pdbx_description
1 polymer ?
#
loop_
_entity_poly.entity_id
_entity_poly.type
_entity_poly.pdbx_seq_one_letter_code
_entity_poly.pdbx_strand_id
1 'polypeptide(L)'
;MTDTPEAYSASEEQAISPSRDAALERIANRHMGFDTLRTRIGPIDFREVAVWEVKDALEAAYQAGLDAAGSTRVAVPNQLKSRRNPSEQ
;
A
#
# COMPACT_ATOMS: atom_id res chain seq x y z
N MET A 1 0.94 12.36 -42.07
CA MET A 1 1.76 11.15 -41.97
C MET A 1 2.09 11.00 -40.50
N THR A 2 1.36 10.12 -39.82
CA THR A 2 1.51 9.79 -38.40
C THR A 2 2.86 9.14 -38.17
N ASP A 3 3.71 9.75 -37.34
CA ASP A 3 4.65 8.97 -36.53
C ASP A 3 4.08 8.89 -35.13
N THR A 4 3.52 7.71 -34.90
CA THR A 4 3.03 7.15 -33.65
C THR A 4 4.09 7.32 -32.56
N PRO A 5 3.80 7.94 -31.40
CA PRO A 5 4.65 7.76 -30.24
C PRO A 5 4.54 6.29 -29.82
N GLU A 6 5.65 5.60 -30.04
CA GLU A 6 5.93 4.25 -29.60
C GLU A 6 5.52 4.09 -28.13
N ALA A 7 4.77 3.03 -27.89
CA ALA A 7 4.17 2.67 -26.62
C ALA A 7 5.11 2.85 -25.43
N TYR A 8 4.87 3.88 -24.61
CA TYR A 8 5.08 3.74 -23.18
C TYR A 8 3.99 2.80 -22.68
N SER A 9 4.35 1.52 -22.61
CA SER A 9 3.53 0.43 -22.08
C SER A 9 2.91 0.84 -20.76
N ALA A 10 1.64 1.23 -20.84
CA ALA A 10 0.73 1.43 -19.72
C ALA A 10 0.33 0.06 -19.14
N SER A 11 1.30 -0.68 -18.62
CA SER A 11 1.08 -2.04 -18.08
C SER A 11 1.27 -2.15 -16.57
N GLU A 12 1.41 -1.05 -15.83
CA GLU A 12 1.51 -1.11 -14.36
C GLU A 12 0.70 -0.02 -13.64
N GLU A 13 -0.50 0.30 -14.14
CA GLU A 13 -1.59 0.79 -13.28
C GLU A 13 -2.05 -0.36 -12.36
N GLN A 14 -1.11 -0.96 -11.62
CA GLN A 14 -1.36 -2.00 -10.63
C GLN A 14 -2.14 -1.34 -9.50
N ALA A 15 -3.47 -1.43 -9.59
CA ALA A 15 -4.49 -1.07 -8.59
C ALA A 15 -3.89 -0.61 -7.25
N ILE A 16 -3.50 0.66 -7.20
CA ILE A 16 -2.93 1.28 -6.03
C ILE A 16 -4.03 1.29 -4.98
N SER A 17 -3.94 0.38 -4.00
CA SER A 17 -4.89 0.38 -2.90
C SER A 17 -4.64 1.66 -2.09
N PRO A 18 -5.68 2.48 -1.80
CA PRO A 18 -5.51 3.70 -1.02
C PRO A 18 -4.92 3.41 0.37
N SER A 19 -4.96 2.15 0.83
CA SER A 19 -4.33 1.70 2.07
C SER A 19 -2.80 1.59 1.98
N ARG A 20 -2.24 1.18 0.84
CA ARG A 20 -0.78 1.04 0.68
C ARG A 20 -0.11 2.41 0.68
N ASP A 21 -0.56 3.32 -0.17
CA ASP A 21 0.05 4.64 -0.29
C ASP A 21 -0.07 5.43 1.01
N ALA A 22 -1.24 5.38 1.66
CA ALA A 22 -1.43 6.02 2.95
C ALA A 22 -0.54 5.42 4.06
N ALA A 23 -0.24 4.12 4.00
CA ALA A 23 0.71 3.51 4.94
C ALA A 23 2.15 3.99 4.66
N LEU A 24 2.56 4.02 3.40
CA LEU A 24 3.89 4.47 2.99
C LEU A 24 4.10 5.96 3.33
N GLU A 25 3.13 6.83 3.05
CA GLU A 25 3.20 8.25 3.40
C GLU A 25 3.33 8.46 4.91
N ARG A 26 2.58 7.71 5.73
CA ARG A 26 2.69 7.77 7.19
C ARG A 26 4.05 7.31 7.70
N ILE A 27 4.59 6.22 7.15
CA ILE A 27 5.90 5.70 7.52
C ILE A 27 6.99 6.72 7.15
N ALA A 28 6.95 7.25 5.94
CA ALA A 28 7.90 8.24 5.46
C ALA A 28 7.87 9.53 6.30
N ASN A 29 6.67 10.02 6.63
CA ASN A 29 6.52 11.18 7.51
C ASN A 29 7.06 10.92 8.92
N ARG A 30 6.72 9.75 9.50
CA ARG A 30 7.13 9.40 10.88
C ARG A 30 8.63 9.20 11.04
N HIS A 31 9.27 8.49 10.10
CA HIS A 31 10.65 8.05 10.27
C HIS A 31 11.66 8.94 9.55
N MET A 32 11.26 9.64 8.49
CA MET A 32 12.17 10.44 7.65
C MET A 32 11.68 11.90 7.47
N GLY A 33 10.56 12.28 8.09
CA GLY A 33 10.02 13.64 8.00
C GLY A 33 9.51 14.04 6.61
N PHE A 34 9.23 13.07 5.73
CA PHE A 34 8.76 13.37 4.38
C PHE A 34 7.25 13.62 4.34
N ASP A 35 6.84 14.79 3.86
CA ASP A 35 5.43 15.15 3.70
C ASP A 35 4.76 14.48 2.49
N THR A 36 5.56 14.06 1.50
CA THR A 36 5.06 13.39 0.30
C THR A 36 6.12 12.49 -0.31
N LEU A 37 5.68 11.36 -0.86
CA LEU A 37 6.51 10.42 -1.63
C LEU A 37 6.35 10.61 -3.14
N ARG A 38 5.65 11.65 -3.60
CA ARG A 38 5.52 11.92 -5.02
C ARG A 38 6.86 12.35 -5.60
N THR A 39 7.30 11.69 -6.67
CA THR A 39 8.45 12.11 -7.45
C THR A 39 8.22 13.51 -8.00
N ARG A 40 9.12 14.43 -7.65
CA ARG A 40 9.24 15.71 -8.33
C ARG A 40 10.61 15.74 -9.02
N ILE A 41 10.82 16.75 -9.85
CA ILE A 41 12.11 16.96 -10.50
C ILE A 41 12.64 18.29 -9.97
N GLY A 42 13.44 18.25 -8.90
CA GLY A 42 14.12 19.43 -8.39
C GLY A 42 15.04 19.18 -7.19
N PRO A 43 15.77 20.22 -6.75
CA PRO A 43 16.68 20.13 -5.62
C PRO A 43 16.02 19.67 -4.31
N ILE A 44 14.70 19.84 -4.18
CA ILE A 44 13.92 19.46 -2.99
C ILE A 44 13.74 17.93 -2.83
N ASP A 45 13.95 17.16 -3.90
CA ASP A 45 13.84 15.69 -3.86
C ASP A 45 15.10 15.03 -3.30
N PHE A 46 16.21 15.75 -3.28
CA PHE A 46 17.46 15.30 -2.69
C PHE A 46 17.49 15.74 -1.23
N ARG A 47 17.35 14.78 -0.31
CA ARG A 47 17.42 15.03 1.13
C ARG A 47 18.44 14.10 1.76
N GLU A 48 19.20 14.63 2.70
CA GLU A 48 20.03 13.82 3.57
C GLU A 48 19.13 13.16 4.63
N VAL A 49 19.31 11.86 4.82
CA VAL A 49 18.58 11.06 5.80
C VAL A 49 19.58 10.20 6.53
N ALA A 50 19.42 10.06 7.84
CA ALA A 50 20.32 9.20 8.58
C ALA A 50 20.06 7.72 8.24
N VAL A 51 21.13 6.92 8.19
CA VAL A 51 21.02 5.48 7.83
C VAL A 51 20.10 4.73 8.80
N TRP A 52 20.04 5.14 10.07
CA TRP A 52 19.13 4.53 11.05
C TRP A 52 17.66 4.89 10.78
N GLU A 53 17.34 6.10 10.32
CA GLU A 53 15.98 6.49 9.94
C GLU A 53 15.48 5.67 8.73
N VAL A 54 16.37 5.46 7.75
CA VAL A 54 16.08 4.58 6.60
C VAL A 54 15.80 3.16 7.07
N LYS A 55 16.61 2.63 7.99
CA LYS A 55 16.41 1.29 8.55
C LYS A 55 15.04 1.18 9.24
N ASP A 56 14.73 2.12 10.14
CA ASP A 56 13.47 2.09 10.90
C ASP A 56 12.25 2.18 9.97
N ALA A 57 12.32 3.00 8.92
CA ALA A 57 11.27 3.11 7.92
C ALA A 57 11.05 1.80 7.14
N LEU A 58 12.14 1.13 6.74
CA LEU A 58 12.07 -0.15 6.02
C LEU A 58 11.51 -1.26 6.90
N GLU A 59 11.90 -1.33 8.17
CA GLU A 59 11.35 -2.28 9.14
C GLU A 59 9.84 -2.05 9.35
N ALA A 60 9.41 -0.80 9.49
CA ALA A 60 8.00 -0.45 9.61
C ALA A 60 7.19 -0.80 8.36
N ALA A 61 7.75 -0.57 7.17
CA ALA A 61 7.10 -0.92 5.90
C ALA A 61 6.95 -2.44 5.72
N TYR A 62 7.99 -3.20 6.10
CA TYR A 62 7.94 -4.66 6.08
C TYR A 62 6.84 -5.20 7.00
N GLN A 63 6.77 -4.72 8.25
CA GLN A 63 5.73 -5.13 9.20
C GLN A 63 4.32 -4.78 8.72
N ALA A 64 4.13 -3.55 8.21
CA ALA A 64 2.83 -3.13 7.67
C ALA A 64 2.37 -4.03 6.50
N GLY A 65 3.30 -4.48 5.67
CA GLY A 65 3.03 -5.46 4.61
C GLY A 65 2.58 -6.83 5.14
N LEU A 66 3.23 -7.34 6.20
CA LEU A 66 2.83 -8.58 6.86
C LEU A 66 1.43 -8.48 7.48
N ASP A 67 1.12 -7.36 8.15
CA ASP A 67 -0.17 -7.13 8.80
C ASP A 67 -1.30 -7.04 7.77
N ALA A 68 -1.05 -6.40 6.62
CA ALA A 68 -1.99 -6.33 5.51
C ALA A 68 -2.28 -7.72 4.91
N ALA A 69 -1.24 -8.55 4.75
CA ALA A 69 -1.38 -9.93 4.27
C ALA A 69 -2.12 -10.83 5.29
N GLY A 70 -1.84 -10.68 6.58
CA GLY A 70 -2.51 -11.39 7.66
C GLY A 70 -4.00 -11.04 7.77
N SER A 71 -4.35 -9.76 7.62
CA SER A 71 -5.73 -9.27 7.67
C SER A 71 -6.60 -9.81 6.53
N THR A 72 -6.01 -10.06 5.37
CA THR A 72 -6.72 -10.59 4.19
C THR A 72 -7.22 -12.04 4.40
N ARG A 73 -6.62 -12.80 5.32
CA ARG A 73 -6.99 -14.20 5.58
C ARG A 73 -8.20 -14.41 6.51
N VAL A 74 -8.76 -13.36 7.11
CA VAL A 74 -9.80 -13.48 8.16
C VAL A 74 -11.19 -13.01 7.73
N ALA A 75 -11.37 -12.52 6.49
CA ALA A 75 -12.70 -12.17 5.98
C ALA A 75 -13.44 -13.39 5.40
N VAL A 76 -13.72 -14.40 6.22
CA VAL A 76 -14.81 -15.35 5.93
C VAL A 76 -16.04 -14.89 6.69
N PRO A 77 -17.05 -14.27 6.05
CA PRO A 77 -18.32 -14.00 6.72
C PRO A 77 -19.00 -15.34 6.99
N ASN A 78 -18.91 -15.82 8.23
CA ASN A 78 -19.62 -16.98 8.72
C ASN A 78 -21.13 -16.66 8.84
N GLN A 79 -21.82 -16.54 7.71
CA GLN A 79 -23.26 -16.33 7.61
C GLN A 79 -24.02 -17.61 7.26
N LEU A 80 -23.55 -18.78 7.73
CA LEU A 80 -24.18 -20.06 7.43
C LEU A 80 -24.62 -20.85 8.66
N LYS A 81 -25.25 -20.24 9.68
CA LYS A 81 -25.99 -21.00 10.71
C LYS A 81 -27.19 -20.26 11.29
N SER A 82 -28.10 -19.76 10.46
CA SER A 82 -29.47 -19.40 10.93
C SER A 82 -30.59 -19.77 9.96
N ARG A 83 -30.36 -20.78 9.11
CA ARG A 83 -31.38 -21.41 8.24
C ARG A 83 -31.46 -22.91 8.54
N ARG A 84 -31.72 -23.27 9.80
CA ARG A 84 -32.31 -24.58 10.12
C ARG A 84 -33.64 -24.32 10.78
N ASN A 85 -34.69 -24.29 9.96
CA ASN A 85 -36.03 -24.62 10.44
C ASN A 85 -36.02 -26.12 10.74
N PRO A 86 -36.53 -26.57 11.90
CA PRO A 86 -37.19 -27.85 11.99
C PRO A 86 -38.70 -27.61 11.90
N SER A 87 -39.31 -28.18 10.87
CA SER A 87 -40.70 -28.62 10.89
C SER A 87 -40.91 -29.63 12.04
N GLU A 88 -42.16 -29.82 12.45
CA GLU A 88 -42.68 -30.86 13.36
C GLU A 88 -42.70 -30.50 14.87
N GLN A 89 -43.84 -29.98 15.36
CA GLN A 89 -44.93 -30.78 15.93
C GLN A 89 -46.29 -30.10 15.70
#